data_AF-A0A1A9WK50-F1
#
_entry.id   AF-A0A1A9WK50-F1
#
_cell.length_a   1.000
_cell.length_b   1.000
_cell.length_c   1.000
_cell.angle_alpha   90.00
_cell.angle_beta   90.00
_cell.angle_gamma   90.00
#
_symmetry.space_group_name_H-M   'P 1'
#
loop_
_entity.id
_entity.type
_entity.pdbx_description
1 polymer ?
#
loop_
_entity_poly.entity_id
_entity_poly.type
_entity_poly.pdbx_seq_one_letter_code
_entity_poly.pdbx_strand_id
1 'polypeptide(L)'
;MPFGRKSPLEALALPGVILAYKYSQFRQRRREAASRRVTERELSALHHKIVSQIYIQWIVAIYLTGILEYLIAKILQLVGNASKDLKTKRITPRHLEVAIRADS
;
A
#
# COMPACT_ATOMS: atom_id res chain seq x y z
N MET A 1 32.73 -32.28 10.68
CA MET A 1 32.66 -33.31 11.74
C MET A 1 34.03 -33.42 12.38
N PRO A 2 34.14 -33.52 13.71
CA PRO A 2 35.20 -34.38 14.24
C PRO A 2 34.67 -35.23 15.39
N PHE A 3 34.51 -36.54 15.16
CA PHE A 3 34.36 -37.52 16.24
C PHE A 3 35.68 -38.28 16.36
N GLY A 4 36.60 -37.69 17.14
CA GLY A 4 37.75 -38.41 17.69
C GLY A 4 37.26 -39.50 18.66
N ARG A 5 38.00 -40.62 18.69
CA ARG A 5 37.69 -41.88 19.39
C ARG A 5 37.08 -41.66 20.79
N LYS A 6 35.77 -41.93 20.94
CA LYS A 6 35.09 -41.88 22.24
C LYS A 6 35.37 -43.14 23.04
N SER A 7 35.63 -42.99 24.34
CA SER A 7 35.79 -44.11 25.27
C SER A 7 34.47 -44.91 25.36
N PRO A 8 34.52 -46.24 25.59
CA PRO A 8 33.32 -47.10 25.63
C PRO A 8 32.30 -46.70 26.72
N LEU A 9 32.73 -45.93 27.72
CA LEU A 9 31.88 -45.40 28.79
C LEU A 9 31.11 -44.13 28.36
N GLU A 10 31.69 -43.29 27.49
CA GLU A 10 30.97 -42.17 26.87
C GLU A 10 29.89 -42.69 25.92
N ALA A 11 30.14 -43.78 25.18
CA ALA A 11 29.18 -44.38 24.25
C ALA A 11 27.82 -44.72 24.90
N LEU A 12 27.83 -45.06 26.19
CA LEU A 12 26.67 -45.54 26.95
C LEU A 12 25.79 -44.41 27.51
N ALA A 13 26.37 -43.25 27.86
CA ALA A 13 25.66 -42.09 28.39
C ALA A 13 25.10 -41.14 27.31
N LEU A 14 25.56 -41.30 26.07
CA LEU A 14 25.19 -40.47 24.91
C LEU A 14 23.69 -40.48 24.51
N PRO A 15 22.89 -41.55 24.67
CA PRO A 15 21.51 -41.56 24.18
C PRO A 15 20.64 -40.48 24.83
N GLY A 16 20.76 -40.31 26.16
CA GLY A 16 20.02 -39.29 26.91
C GLY A 16 20.47 -37.87 26.56
N VAL A 17 21.78 -37.65 26.39
CA VAL A 17 22.34 -36.35 26.02
C VAL A 17 21.94 -35.95 24.59
N ILE A 18 21.97 -36.90 23.65
CA ILE A 18 21.53 -36.68 22.27
C ILE A 18 20.02 -36.40 22.23
N LEU A 19 19.21 -37.12 23.02
CA LEU A 19 17.77 -36.90 23.08
C LEU A 19 17.45 -35.53 23.69
N ALA A 20 18.14 -35.14 24.78
CA ALA A 20 18.01 -33.81 25.38
C ALA A 20 18.44 -32.70 24.41
N TYR A 21 19.53 -32.91 23.66
CA TYR A 21 19.98 -31.97 22.62
C TYR A 21 18.96 -31.85 21.49
N LYS A 22 18.45 -32.98 20.96
CA LYS A 22 17.41 -32.98 19.92
C LYS A 22 16.10 -32.36 20.42
N TYR A 23 15.71 -32.62 21.66
CA TYR A 23 14.53 -32.02 22.29
C TYR A 23 14.69 -30.51 22.47
N SER A 24 15.86 -30.05 22.92
CA SER A 24 16.20 -28.63 23.03
C SER A 24 16.17 -27.93 21.68
N GLN A 25 16.79 -28.53 20.66
CA GLN A 25 16.77 -28.05 19.26
C GLN A 25 15.34 -27.99 18.70
N PHE A 26 14.53 -29.02 18.94
CA PHE A 26 13.14 -29.03 18.50
C PHE A 26 12.31 -27.94 19.18
N ARG A 27 12.49 -27.74 20.49
CA ARG A 27 11.83 -26.66 21.24
C ARG A 27 12.26 -25.28 20.73
N GLN A 28 13.54 -25.10 20.43
CA GLN A 28 14.07 -23.86 19.88
C GLN A 28 13.50 -23.57 18.49
N ARG A 29 13.50 -24.56 17.59
CA ARG A 29 12.89 -24.45 16.25
C ARG A 29 11.39 -24.13 16.32
N ARG A 30 10.65 -24.68 17.29
CA ARG A 30 9.23 -24.35 17.49
C ARG A 30 9.03 -22.90 17.94
N ARG A 31 9.91 -22.37 18.79
CA ARG A 31 9.89 -20.95 19.18
C ARG A 31 10.22 -20.05 18.00
N GLU A 32 11.26 -20.36 17.25
CA GLU A 32 11.65 -19.61 16.06
C GLU A 32 10.56 -19.64 14.97
N ALA A 33 9.95 -20.80 14.72
CA ALA A 33 8.84 -20.92 13.78
C ALA A 33 7.57 -20.18 14.27
N ALA A 34 7.31 -20.14 15.57
CA ALA A 34 6.21 -19.36 16.13
C ALA A 34 6.47 -17.86 15.97
N SER A 35 7.68 -17.38 16.28
CA SER A 35 8.07 -15.98 16.08
C SER A 35 7.98 -15.56 14.61
N ARG A 36 8.43 -16.41 13.68
CA ARG A 36 8.32 -16.17 12.23
C ARG A 36 6.87 -16.05 11.76
N ARG A 37 5.99 -16.92 12.24
CA ARG A 37 4.56 -16.86 11.91
C ARG A 37 3.91 -15.57 12.39
N VAL A 38 4.29 -15.06 13.55
CA VAL A 38 3.79 -13.77 14.05
C VAL A 38 4.29 -12.65 13.15
N THR A 39 5.60 -12.59 12.86
CA THR A 39 6.15 -11.55 11.97
C THR A 39 5.58 -11.61 10.55
N GLU A 40 5.35 -12.80 10.00
CA GLU A 40 4.75 -12.99 8.67
C GLU A 40 3.29 -12.53 8.64
N ARG A 41 2.52 -12.76 9.71
CA ARG A 41 1.15 -12.26 9.84
C ARG A 41 1.10 -10.73 9.92
N GLU A 42 1.97 -10.14 10.75
CA GLU A 42 2.08 -8.69 10.86
C GLU A 42 2.48 -8.07 9.52
N LEU A 43 3.45 -8.66 8.82
CA LEU A 43 3.86 -8.22 7.48
C LEU A 43 2.71 -8.29 6.47
N SER A 44 1.94 -9.38 6.49
CA SER A 44 0.80 -9.56 5.58
C SER A 44 -0.32 -8.55 5.86
N ALA A 45 -0.59 -8.27 7.14
CA ALA A 45 -1.56 -7.26 7.56
C ALA A 45 -1.12 -5.85 7.14
N LEU A 46 0.17 -5.52 7.32
CA LEU A 46 0.74 -4.25 6.87
C LEU A 46 0.69 -4.12 5.35
N HIS A 47 1.03 -5.17 4.61
CA HIS A 47 0.95 -5.18 3.15
C HIS A 47 -0.48 -4.90 2.68
N HIS A 48 -1.46 -5.61 3.22
CA HIS A 48 -2.87 -5.37 2.90
C HIS A 48 -3.30 -3.93 3.20
N LYS A 49 -2.90 -3.39 4.37
CA LYS A 49 -3.22 -2.02 4.76
C LYS A 49 -2.62 -0.99 3.82
N ILE A 50 -1.35 -1.15 3.44
CA ILE A 50 -0.66 -0.26 2.50
C ILE A 50 -1.36 -0.30 1.13
N VAL A 51 -1.64 -1.49 0.60
CA VAL A 51 -2.29 -1.65 -0.70
C VAL A 51 -3.68 -1.00 -0.70
N SER A 52 -4.48 -1.25 0.34
CA SER A 52 -5.81 -0.63 0.50
C SER A 52 -5.73 0.90 0.58
N GLN A 53 -4.78 1.43 1.37
CA GLN A 53 -4.61 2.87 1.53
C GLN A 53 -4.16 3.54 0.22
N ILE A 54 -3.21 2.93 -0.49
CA ILE A 54 -2.77 3.40 -1.81
C ILE A 54 -3.95 3.37 -2.78
N TYR A 55 -4.70 2.27 -2.87
CA TYR A 55 -5.85 2.19 -3.78
C TYR A 55 -6.87 3.32 -3.56
N ILE A 56 -7.21 3.61 -2.31
CA ILE A 56 -8.13 4.70 -1.96
C ILE A 56 -7.57 6.05 -2.40
N GLN A 57 -6.27 6.32 -2.15
CA GLN A 57 -5.64 7.58 -2.56
C GLN A 57 -5.71 7.81 -4.08
N TRP A 58 -5.50 6.77 -4.87
CA TRP A 58 -5.52 6.85 -6.33
C TRP A 58 -6.92 7.13 -6.86
N ILE A 59 -7.93 6.43 -6.32
CA ILE A 59 -9.33 6.68 -6.65
C ILE A 59 -9.67 8.14 -6.37
N VAL A 60 -9.39 8.62 -5.16
CA VAL A 60 -9.71 10.01 -4.78
C VAL A 60 -9.06 11.02 -5.73
N ALA A 61 -7.80 10.79 -6.11
CA ALA A 61 -7.10 11.65 -7.06
C ALA A 61 -7.78 11.67 -8.45
N ILE A 62 -8.17 10.52 -8.98
CA ILE A 62 -8.86 10.42 -10.27
C ILE A 62 -10.22 11.12 -10.22
N TYR A 63 -11.01 10.85 -9.17
CA TYR A 63 -12.33 11.47 -8.99
C TYR A 63 -12.22 13.00 -8.89
N LEU A 64 -11.30 13.51 -8.08
CA LEU A 64 -11.10 14.95 -7.93
C LEU A 64 -10.65 15.59 -9.26
N THR A 65 -9.72 14.95 -9.96
CA THR A 65 -9.22 15.42 -11.26
C THR A 65 -10.35 15.47 -12.29
N GLY A 66 -11.18 14.43 -12.36
CA GLY A 66 -12.31 14.39 -13.29
C GLY A 66 -13.37 15.46 -12.99
N ILE A 67 -13.66 15.73 -11.71
CA ILE A 67 -14.57 16.81 -11.31
C ILE A 67 -14.00 18.18 -11.72
N LEU A 68 -12.71 18.42 -11.45
CA LEU A 68 -12.05 19.67 -11.83
C LEU A 68 -12.02 19.87 -13.34
N GLU A 69 -11.71 18.83 -14.10
CA GLU A 69 -11.69 18.87 -15.57
C GLU A 69 -13.09 19.19 -16.13
N TYR A 70 -14.13 18.53 -15.60
CA TYR A 70 -15.51 18.81 -15.99
C TYR A 70 -15.90 20.26 -15.71
N LEU A 71 -15.61 20.77 -14.51
CA LEU A 71 -15.93 22.15 -14.13
C LEU A 71 -15.20 23.16 -15.02
N ILE A 72 -13.90 22.95 -15.29
CA ILE A 72 -13.12 23.82 -16.17
C ILE A 72 -13.69 23.79 -17.59
N ALA A 73 -14.01 22.61 -18.12
CA ALA A 73 -14.59 22.45 -19.44
C ALA A 73 -15.95 23.16 -19.56
N LYS A 74 -16.82 23.00 -18.55
CA LYS A 74 -18.13 23.66 -18.49
C LYS A 74 -18.00 25.18 -18.45
N ILE A 75 -17.13 25.72 -17.58
CA ILE A 75 -16.87 27.15 -17.52
C ILE A 75 -16.33 27.66 -18.86
N LEU A 76 -15.35 26.96 -19.45
CA LEU A 76 -14.76 27.35 -20.72
C LEU A 76 -15.78 27.34 -21.86
N GLN A 77 -16.72 26.39 -21.86
CA GLN A 77 -17.81 26.32 -22.83
C GLN A 77 -18.75 27.53 -22.70
N LEU A 78 -19.21 27.84 -21.48
CA LEU A 78 -20.12 28.97 -21.22
C LEU A 78 -19.47 30.31 -21.58
N VAL A 79 -18.23 30.51 -21.13
CA VAL A 79 -17.45 31.73 -21.40
C VAL A 79 -17.09 31.84 -22.88
N GLY A 80 -16.82 30.71 -23.55
CA GLY A 80 -16.58 30.64 -24.98
C GLY A 80 -17.80 31.09 -25.80
N ASN A 81 -19.00 30.71 -25.38
CA ASN A 81 -20.24 31.18 -25.99
C ASN A 81 -20.42 32.70 -25.76
N ALA A 82 -20.26 33.19 -24.53
CA ALA A 82 -20.33 34.62 -24.24
C ALA A 82 -19.30 35.46 -25.03
N SER A 83 -18.09 34.92 -25.24
CA SER A 83 -17.04 35.57 -26.06
C SER A 83 -17.44 35.65 -27.54
N LYS A 84 -18.07 34.59 -28.07
CA LYS A 84 -18.59 34.57 -29.45
C LYS A 84 -19.71 35.59 -29.62
N ASP A 85 -20.62 35.69 -28.65
CA ASP A 85 -21.74 36.64 -28.67
C ASP A 85 -21.23 38.09 -28.68
N LEU A 86 -20.17 38.34 -27.91
CA LEU A 86 -19.50 39.65 -27.86
C LEU A 86 -18.49 39.87 -29.01
N LYS A 87 -18.41 38.95 -29.98
CA LYS A 87 -17.52 39.00 -31.17
C LYS A 87 -16.05 39.24 -30.86
N THR A 88 -15.58 38.79 -29.70
CA THR A 88 -14.19 38.94 -29.27
C THR A 88 -13.48 37.59 -29.33
N LYS A 89 -12.22 37.61 -29.81
CA LYS A 89 -11.39 36.39 -29.93
C LYS A 89 -10.70 35.99 -28.62
N ARG A 90 -10.66 36.88 -27.63
CA ARG A 90 -9.97 36.68 -26.35
C ARG A 90 -10.98 36.66 -25.21
N ILE A 91 -10.86 35.67 -24.33
CA ILE A 91 -11.65 35.59 -23.10
C ILE A 91 -11.24 36.74 -22.16
N THR A 92 -12.21 37.52 -21.70
CA THR A 92 -12.04 38.59 -20.71
C THR A 92 -12.92 38.33 -19.49
N PRO A 93 -12.62 38.93 -18.31
CA PRO A 93 -13.42 38.75 -17.09
C PRO A 93 -14.92 39.05 -17.29
N ARG A 94 -15.26 39.98 -18.20
CA ARG A 94 -16.65 40.32 -18.54
C ARG A 94 -17.42 39.13 -19.13
N HIS A 95 -16.77 38.25 -19.89
CA HIS A 95 -17.42 37.06 -20.45
C HIS A 95 -17.76 36.05 -19.35
N LEU A 96 -16.93 35.99 -18.31
CA LEU A 96 -17.16 35.16 -17.13
C LEU A 96 -18.40 35.66 -16.36
N GLU A 97 -18.50 36.97 -16.15
CA GLU A 97 -19.66 37.57 -15.48
C GLU A 97 -20.98 37.33 -16.24
N VAL A 98 -20.96 37.48 -17.58
CA VAL A 98 -22.14 37.21 -18.41
C VAL A 98 -22.50 35.73 -18.38
N ALA A 99 -21.52 34.84 -18.53
CA ALA A 99 -21.72 33.40 -18.51
C ALA A 99 -22.31 32.91 -17.18
N ILE A 100 -21.80 33.39 -16.04
CA ILE A 100 -22.29 33.00 -14.70
C ILE A 100 -23.71 33.51 -14.47
N ARG A 101 -24.03 34.73 -14.91
CA ARG A 101 -25.40 35.26 -14.78
C ARG A 101 -26.41 34.56 -15.68
N ALA A 102 -25.96 33.95 -16.77
CA ALA A 102 -26.80 33.23 -17.72
C ALA A 102 -26.99 31.75 -17.38
N ASP A 103 -26.13 31.17 -16.53
CA ASP A 103 -26.19 29.77 -16.08
C ASP A 103 -27.01 29.70 -14.78
N SER A 104 -28.34 29.71 -14.93
CA SER A 104 -29.33 29.57 -13.84
C SER A 104 -29.76 28.13 -13.64
#